data_AF-K2HST1-F1
#
_entry.id   AF-K2HST1-F1
#
_cell.length_a   1.000
_cell.length_b   1.000
_cell.length_c   1.000
_cell.angle_alpha   90.00
_cell.angle_beta   90.00
_cell.angle_gamma   90.00
#
_symmetry.space_group_name_H-M   'P 1'
#
loop_
_entity.id
_entity.type
_entity.pdbx_description
1 polymer ?
#
loop_
_entity_poly.entity_id
_entity_poly.type
_entity_poly.pdbx_seq_one_letter_code
_entity_poly.pdbx_strand_id
1 'polypeptide(L)' 'MANMAWRMVIELVAGLGIGFGIGYGLDALFGTMPIFLVLFIFLGLAAGIKTMMRTAKEVQADADRNAAEKKD' A
#
# COMPACT_ATOMS: atom_id res chain seq x y z
N MET A 1 9.89 -5.17 -15.15
CA MET A 1 9.29 -6.14 -14.21
C MET A 1 9.86 -6.00 -12.78
N ALA A 2 11.18 -6.07 -12.56
CA ALA A 2 11.78 -6.04 -11.21
C ALA A 2 11.40 -4.81 -10.37
N ASN A 3 11.44 -3.59 -10.93
CA ASN A 3 11.09 -2.36 -10.19
C ASN A 3 9.61 -2.30 -9.78
N MET A 4 8.72 -2.97 -10.51
CA MET A 4 7.27 -2.96 -10.24
C MET A 4 6.95 -3.86 -9.04
N ALA A 5 7.54 -5.05 -8.99
CA ALA A 5 7.39 -5.97 -7.86
C ALA A 5 7.86 -5.30 -6.55
N TRP A 6 9.01 -4.64 -6.59
CA TRP A 6 9.54 -3.89 -5.45
C TRP A 6 8.64 -2.72 -5.04
N ARG A 7 8.05 -2.00 -6.01
CA ARG A 7 7.10 -0.90 -5.71
C ARG A 7 5.87 -1.38 -4.96
N MET A 8 5.30 -2.52 -5.37
CA MET A 8 4.14 -3.12 -4.67
C MET A 8 4.47 -3.48 -3.22
N VAL A 9 5.68 -4.01 -2.97
CA VAL A 9 6.15 -4.29 -1.61
C VAL A 9 6.27 -3.01 -0.79
N ILE A 10 6.90 -1.97 -1.35
CA ILE A 10 7.01 -0.67 -0.66
C ILE A 10 5.63 -0.08 -0.39
N GLU A 11 4.69 -0.16 -1.33
CA GLU A 11 3.34 0.38 -1.16
C GLU A 11 2.60 -0.28 0.01
N LEU A 12 2.74 -1.61 0.15
CA LEU A 12 2.17 -2.35 1.27
C LEU A 12 2.87 -2.02 2.60
N VAL A 13 4.21 -2.04 2.61
CA VAL A 13 5.02 -1.77 3.80
C VAL A 13 4.87 -0.32 4.27
N ALA A 14 4.78 0.64 3.35
CA ALA A 14 4.56 2.04 3.67
C ALA A 14 3.17 2.26 4.27
N GLY A 15 2.12 1.64 3.71
CA GLY A 15 0.77 1.70 4.27
C GLY A 15 0.72 1.15 5.70
N LEU A 16 1.31 -0.02 5.92
CA LEU A 16 1.37 -0.63 7.26
C LEU A 16 2.25 0.19 8.22
N GLY A 17 3.39 0.69 7.76
CA GLY A 17 4.32 1.49 8.56
C GLY A 17 3.71 2.82 9.00
N ILE A 18 2.95 3.49 8.13
CA ILE A 18 2.21 4.71 8.48
C ILE A 18 1.10 4.40 9.48
N GLY A 19 0.32 3.34 9.25
CA GLY A 19 -0.74 2.91 10.18
C GLY A 19 -0.19 2.56 11.56
N PHE A 20 0.90 1.79 11.61
CA PHE A 20 1.60 1.45 12.85
C PHE A 20 2.16 2.70 13.53
N GLY A 21 2.86 3.58 12.80
CA GLY A 21 3.48 4.77 13.37
C GLY A 21 2.47 5.73 13.99
N ILE A 22 1.35 5.98 13.29
CA ILE A 22 0.26 6.83 13.80
C ILE A 22 -0.41 6.16 14.98
N GLY A 23 -0.79 4.89 14.85
CA GLY A 23 -1.51 4.17 15.89
C GLY A 23 -0.70 4.03 17.19
N TYR A 24 0.57 3.66 17.08
CA TYR A 24 1.50 3.60 18.22
C TYR A 24 1.73 4.98 18.84
N GLY A 25 1.91 6.01 18.02
CA GLY A 25 2.10 7.37 18.51
C GLY A 25 0.90 7.91 19.28
N LEU A 26 -0.32 7.63 18.79
CA LEU A 26 -1.56 8.02 19.47
C LEU A 26 -1.75 7.25 20.78
N ASP A 27 -1.56 5.93 20.78
CA ASP A 27 -1.67 5.14 22.02
C ASP A 27 -0.63 5.57 23.06
N ALA A 28 0.60 5.91 22.64
CA ALA A 28 1.65 6.41 23.52
C ALA A 28 1.34 7.80 24.09
N LEU A 29 0.73 8.70 23.30
CA LEU A 29 0.40 10.05 23.73
C LEU A 29 -0.81 10.09 24.68
N PHE A 30 -1.83 9.28 24.39
CA PHE A 30 -3.08 9.26 25.16
C PHE A 30 -3.09 8.21 26.29
N GLY A 31 -2.05 7.36 26.37
CA GLY A 31 -1.97 6.27 27.35
C GLY A 31 -3.11 5.26 27.21
N THR A 32 -3.73 5.19 26.03
CA THR A 32 -4.82 4.27 25.78
C THR A 32 -4.28 2.85 25.66
N MET A 33 -5.11 1.87 26.02
CA MET A 33 -4.94 0.49 25.53
C MET A 33 -4.77 0.52 24.00
N PRO A 34 -4.10 -0.48 23.37
CA PRO A 34 -3.64 -0.45 21.97
C PRO A 34 -4.78 -0.48 20.92
N ILE A 35 -5.75 0.41 21.08
CA ILE A 35 -7.00 0.53 20.35
C ILE A 35 -6.71 1.33 19.09
N PHE A 36 -5.99 2.45 19.20
CA PHE A 36 -5.64 3.24 18.03
C PHE A 36 -4.66 2.48 17.14
N LEU A 37 -3.69 1.75 17.71
CA LEU A 37 -2.80 0.89 16.96
C LEU A 37 -3.55 -0.16 16.14
N VAL A 38 -4.49 -0.89 16.74
CA VAL A 38 -5.28 -1.88 16.00
C VAL A 38 -6.11 -1.22 14.89
N LEU A 39 -6.80 -0.11 15.20
CA LEU A 39 -7.58 0.65 14.22
C LEU A 39 -6.73 1.13 13.04
N PHE A 40 -5.62 1.80 13.32
CA PHE A 40 -4.76 2.38 12.30
C PHE A 40 -3.94 1.33 11.53
N ILE A 41 -3.66 0.16 12.09
CA ILE A 41 -3.11 -0.97 11.33
C ILE A 41 -4.09 -1.40 10.23
N PHE A 42 -5.37 -1.55 10.54
CA PHE A 42 -6.38 -1.91 9.53
C PHE A 42 -6.54 -0.81 8.47
N LEU A 43 -6.57 0.46 8.89
CA LEU A 43 -6.63 1.59 7.96
C LEU A 43 -5.38 1.69 7.07
N GLY A 44 -4.19 1.50 7.65
CA GLY A 44 -2.91 1.49 6.95
C GLY A 44 -2.80 0.34 5.96
N LEU A 45 -3.23 -0.85 6.35
CA LEU A 45 -3.31 -2.01 5.47
C LEU A 45 -4.28 -1.78 4.31
N ALA A 46 -5.49 -1.25 4.60
CA ALA A 46 -6.47 -0.92 3.56
C ALA A 46 -5.92 0.11 2.57
N ALA A 47 -5.22 1.13 3.05
CA ALA A 47 -4.55 2.12 2.21
C ALA A 47 -3.43 1.50 1.36
N GLY A 48 -2.59 0.65 1.95
CA GLY A 48 -1.50 -0.04 1.25
C GLY A 48 -1.98 -1.03 0.18
N ILE A 49 -3.06 -1.76 0.44
CA ILE A 49 -3.68 -2.64 -0.56
C ILE A 49 -4.27 -1.80 -1.70
N LYS A 50 -4.95 -0.69 -1.39
CA LYS A 50 -5.55 0.18 -2.40
C LYS A 50 -4.50 0.76 -3.36
N THR A 51 -3.35 1.19 -2.85
CA THR A 51 -2.25 1.71 -3.70
C THR A 51 -1.63 0.59 -4.53
N MET A 52 -1.36 -0.57 -3.92
CA MET A 52 -0.87 -1.75 -4.63
C MET A 52 -1.79 -2.19 -5.77
N MET A 53 -3.10 -2.21 -5.54
CA MET A 53 -4.09 -2.55 -6.57
C MET A 53 -4.12 -1.51 -7.71
N ARG A 54 -3.91 -0.23 -7.41
CA ARG A 54 -3.78 0.80 -8.45
C ARG A 54 -2.56 0.51 -9.33
N THR A 55 -1.43 0.22 -8.70
CA THR A 55 -0.20 -0.16 -9.40
C THR A 55 -0.39 -1.40 -10.26
N ALA A 56 -1.06 -2.44 -9.75
CA ALA A 56 -1.36 -3.63 -10.53
C ALA A 56 -2.19 -3.34 -11.79
N LYS A 57 -3.17 -2.43 -11.70
CA LYS A 57 -3.98 -2.00 -12.87
C LYS A 57 -3.17 -1.20 -13.88
N GLU A 58 -2.28 -0.31 -13.42
CA GLU A 58 -1.35 0.41 -14.29
C GLU A 58 -0.45 -0.57 -15.07
N VAL A 59 0.11 -1.56 -14.36
CA VAL A 59 0.96 -2.60 -14.97
C VAL A 59 0.22 -3.35 -16.08
N GLN A 60 -1.04 -3.75 -15.82
CA GLN A 60 -1.84 -4.48 -16.79
C GLN A 60 -2.15 -3.62 -18.02
N ALA A 61 -2.56 -2.37 -17.82
CA ALA A 61 -2.87 -1.45 -18.91
C ALA A 61 -1.65 -1.16 -19.80
N ASP A 62 -0.47 -0.99 -19.20
CA ASP A 62 0.77 -0.77 -19.95
C ASP A 62 1.18 -2.04 -20.74
N ALA A 63 0.97 -3.23 -20.17
CA ALA A 63 1.22 -4.49 -20.87
C ALA A 63 0.30 -4.66 -22.09
N ASP A 64 -0.99 -4.34 -21.95
CA ASP A 64 -1.98 -4.45 -23.03
C ASP A 64 -1.69 -3.46 -24.18
N ARG A 65 -1.31 -2.22 -23.86
CA ARG A 65 -0.92 -1.20 -24.85
C ARG A 65 0.30 -1.60 -25.67
N ASN A 66 1.36 -2.06 -25.00
CA ASN A 66 2.59 -2.51 -25.67
C ASN A 66 2.33 -3.73 -26.58
N ALA A 67 1.32 -4.55 -26.26
CA ALA A 67 0.92 -5.67 -27.11
C ALA A 67 0.11 -5.24 -28.35
N ALA A 68 -0.64 -4.13 -28.26
CA ALA A 68 -1.39 -3.56 -29.38
C ALA A 68 -0.45 -2.87 -30.39
N GLU A 69 0.49 -2.03 -29.91
CA GLU A 69 1.47 -1.35 -30.80
C GLU A 69 2.37 -2.33 -31.58
N LYS A 70 2.64 -3.52 -31.05
CA LYS A 70 3.43 -4.55 -31.76
C LYS A 70 2.67 -5.26 -32.89
N LYS A 71 1.36 -5.06 -33.01
CA LYS A 71 0.53 -5.70 -34.04
C LYS A 71 0.30 -4.82 -35.27
N ASP A 72 0.61 -3.53 -35.19
CA ASP A 72 0.54 -2.55 -36.27
C ASP A 72 1.93 -2.35 -36.92
#